data_AF-A0A941RAT1-F1
#
_entry.id   AF-A0A941RAT1-F1
#
_cell.length_a   1.000
_cell.length_b   1.000
_cell.length_c   1.000
_cell.angle_alpha   90.00
_cell.angle_beta   90.00
_cell.angle_gamma   90.00
#
_symmetry.space_group_name_H-M   'P 1'
#
loop_
_entity.id
_entity.type
_entity.pdbx_description
1 polymer ?
#
loop_
_entity_poly.entity_id
_entity_poly.type
_entity_poly.pdbx_seq_one_letter_code
_entity_poly.pdbx_strand_id
1 'polypeptide(L)'
;MQTCPTCRRSQPEINRFCIQCGYRFDGTAERTSQFESRTPPPEQLNLSILYAMVVALVLALLFPPWETPSGQTPEFLGMHFILSPPTPEAVVSRMLLTIELVTIAIAGMYGAFLFRKK
;
A
#
# COMPACT_ATOMS: atom_id res chain seq x y z
N MET A 1 28.83 0.48 -48.04
CA MET A 1 27.46 0.00 -48.38
C MET A 1 27.20 -1.23 -47.51
N GLN A 2 26.07 -1.29 -46.82
CA GLN A 2 25.73 -2.38 -45.89
C GLN A 2 24.50 -3.16 -46.39
N THR A 3 24.44 -4.46 -46.10
CA THR A 3 23.34 -5.32 -46.57
C THR A 3 22.47 -5.74 -45.39
N CYS A 4 21.15 -5.57 -45.52
CA CYS A 4 20.19 -5.99 -44.49
C CYS A 4 20.20 -7.52 -44.32
N PRO A 5 20.40 -8.07 -43.10
CA PRO A 5 20.36 -9.52 -42.89
C PRO A 5 18.98 -10.12 -43.10
N THR A 6 17.90 -9.35 -42.88
CA THR A 6 16.52 -9.83 -43.01
C THR A 6 16.05 -9.89 -44.46
N CYS A 7 16.20 -8.80 -45.21
CA CYS A 7 15.66 -8.69 -46.58
C CYS A 7 16.71 -8.66 -47.69
N ARG A 8 18.00 -8.80 -47.34
CA ARG A 8 19.18 -8.87 -48.24
C ARG A 8 19.36 -7.72 -49.23
N ARG A 9 18.65 -6.60 -49.04
CA ARG A 9 18.87 -5.38 -49.84
C ARG A 9 20.12 -4.63 -49.37
N SER A 10 20.89 -4.13 -50.33
CA SER A 10 21.97 -3.18 -50.10
C SER A 10 21.41 -1.79 -49.77
N GLN A 11 22.01 -1.14 -48.79
CA GLN A 11 21.65 0.18 -48.28
C GLN A 11 22.92 1.03 -48.12
N PRO A 12 22.80 2.37 -48.21
CA PRO A 12 23.87 3.26 -47.81
C PRO A 12 24.19 3.08 -46.33
N GLU A 13 25.46 3.27 -45.97
CA GLU A 13 25.97 3.04 -44.61
C GLU A 13 25.41 4.03 -43.57
N ILE A 14 24.89 5.17 -44.04
CA ILE A 14 24.26 6.19 -43.19
C ILE A 14 22.92 5.75 -42.60
N ASN A 15 22.27 4.74 -43.18
CA ASN A 15 20.94 4.32 -42.74
C ASN A 15 21.02 3.50 -41.44
N ARG A 16 20.43 4.02 -40.37
CA ARG A 16 20.31 3.32 -39.07
C ARG A 16 19.30 2.18 -39.09
N PHE A 17 18.37 2.19 -40.03
CA PHE A 17 17.35 1.16 -40.21
C PHE A 17 17.11 0.87 -41.69
N CYS A 18 16.62 -0.33 -41.99
CA CYS A 18 16.28 -0.73 -43.33
C CYS A 18 14.97 -0.09 -43.78
N ILE A 19 15.00 0.74 -44.82
CA ILE A 19 13.80 1.43 -45.34
C ILE A 19 12.73 0.50 -45.95
N GLN A 20 12.99 -0.80 -46.07
CA GLN A 20 12.05 -1.77 -46.65
C GLN A 20 11.40 -2.69 -45.62
N CYS A 21 12.17 -3.16 -44.62
CA CYS A 21 11.67 -4.12 -43.62
C CYS A 21 11.73 -3.61 -42.18
N GLY A 22 12.27 -2.40 -41.96
CA GLY A 22 12.39 -1.80 -40.62
C GLY A 22 13.51 -2.36 -39.74
N TYR A 23 14.30 -3.33 -40.21
CA TYR A 23 15.41 -3.91 -39.45
C TYR A 23 16.43 -2.84 -39.04
N ARG A 24 16.80 -2.77 -37.76
CA ARG A 24 17.80 -1.82 -37.24
C ARG A 24 19.21 -2.36 -37.43
N PHE A 25 20.08 -1.55 -38.03
CA PHE A 25 21.49 -1.88 -38.27
C PHE A 25 22.38 -1.59 -37.05
N ASP A 26 21.83 -0.95 -36.02
CA ASP A 26 22.54 -0.71 -34.76
C ASP A 26 22.90 -2.06 -34.12
N GLY A 27 24.20 -2.40 -34.13
CA GLY A 27 24.81 -3.58 -33.48
C GLY A 27 24.77 -3.54 -31.95
N THR A 28 23.67 -3.08 -31.37
CA THR A 28 23.39 -3.05 -29.93
C THR A 28 22.11 -3.80 -29.59
N ALA A 29 21.75 -4.80 -30.40
CA ALA A 29 20.64 -5.73 -30.11
C ALA A 29 20.86 -6.56 -28.82
N GLU A 30 22.06 -6.54 -28.22
CA GLU A 30 22.32 -7.15 -26.90
C GLU A 30 22.32 -6.15 -25.73
N ARG A 31 22.12 -4.86 -25.98
CA ARG A 31 22.07 -3.84 -24.91
C ARG A 31 20.68 -3.22 -24.72
N THR A 32 19.62 -3.90 -25.17
CA THR A 32 18.22 -3.45 -25.05
C THR A 32 17.42 -4.17 -23.95
N SER A 33 18.04 -5.00 -23.11
CA SER A 33 17.35 -5.61 -21.96
C SER A 33 17.96 -5.32 -20.58
N GLN A 34 19.05 -4.54 -20.49
CA GLN A 34 19.67 -4.18 -19.20
C GLN A 34 19.35 -2.78 -18.65
N PHE A 35 18.57 -1.98 -19.38
CA PHE A 35 17.79 -0.91 -18.75
C PHE A 35 16.46 -1.48 -18.23
N GLU A 36 16.53 -2.64 -17.58
CA GLU A 36 15.59 -2.94 -16.51
C GLU A 36 15.82 -1.82 -15.50
N SER A 37 14.88 -0.89 -15.49
CA SER A 37 14.72 0.14 -14.48
C SER A 37 15.06 -0.46 -13.12
N ARG A 38 16.29 -0.25 -12.64
CA ARG A 38 16.64 -0.32 -11.21
C ARG A 38 15.95 0.84 -10.52
N THR A 39 14.62 0.87 -10.58
CA THR A 39 13.85 1.45 -9.50
C THR A 39 14.08 0.45 -8.36
N PRO A 40 14.74 0.82 -7.26
CA PRO A 40 14.67 -0.02 -6.07
C PRO A 40 13.18 -0.31 -5.85
N PRO A 41 12.78 -1.57 -5.56
CA PRO A 41 11.38 -1.86 -5.29
C PRO A 41 10.89 -0.81 -4.29
N PRO A 42 9.72 -0.19 -4.51
CA PRO A 42 9.25 0.90 -3.65
C PRO A 42 9.32 0.38 -2.22
N GLU A 43 10.00 1.12 -1.34
CA GLU A 43 10.24 0.68 0.04
C GLU A 43 8.90 0.35 0.70
N GLN A 44 8.59 -0.95 0.81
CA GLN A 44 7.26 -1.40 1.19
C GLN A 44 7.15 -1.35 2.72
N LEU A 45 6.15 -0.60 3.20
CA LEU A 45 5.71 -0.67 4.60
C LEU A 45 5.39 -2.12 4.97
N ASN A 46 5.59 -2.48 6.23
CA ASN A 46 5.36 -3.84 6.68
C ASN A 46 3.87 -4.22 6.60
N LEU A 47 3.51 -4.96 5.56
CA LEU A 47 2.13 -5.36 5.27
C LEU A 47 1.49 -6.16 6.41
N SER A 48 2.27 -6.99 7.10
CA SER A 48 1.77 -7.77 8.24
C SER A 48 1.32 -6.86 9.39
N ILE A 49 2.06 -5.78 9.65
CA ILE A 49 1.70 -4.81 10.69
C ILE A 49 0.50 -3.97 10.26
N LEU A 50 0.42 -3.59 8.98
CA LEU A 50 -0.76 -2.92 8.45
C LEU A 50 -2.02 -3.78 8.59
N TYR A 51 -1.94 -5.09 8.30
CA TYR A 51 -3.05 -6.00 8.55
C TYR A 51 -3.39 -6.12 10.04
N ALA A 52 -2.39 -6.21 10.92
CA ALA A 52 -2.63 -6.21 12.36
C ALA A 52 -3.34 -4.93 12.84
N MET A 53 -2.94 -3.76 12.32
CA MET A 53 -3.62 -2.48 12.58
C MET A 53 -5.08 -2.52 12.14
N VAL A 54 -5.37 -3.02 10.93
CA VAL A 54 -6.76 -3.12 10.43
C VAL A 54 -7.59 -4.05 11.31
N VAL A 55 -7.04 -5.20 11.72
CA VAL A 55 -7.72 -6.13 12.63
C VAL A 55 -8.02 -5.46 13.98
N ALA A 56 -7.06 -4.71 14.53
CA ALA A 56 -7.25 -3.98 15.78
C ALA A 56 -8.32 -2.87 15.65
N LEU A 57 -8.34 -2.13 14.54
CA LEU A 57 -9.38 -1.13 14.27
C LEU A 57 -10.77 -1.77 14.18
N VAL A 58 -10.88 -2.92 13.50
CA VAL A 58 -12.14 -3.67 13.46
C VAL A 58 -12.54 -4.13 14.86
N LEU A 59 -11.60 -4.62 15.67
CA LEU A 59 -11.88 -5.05 17.04
C LEU A 59 -12.36 -3.89 17.92
N ALA A 60 -11.75 -2.71 17.81
CA ALA A 60 -12.18 -1.50 18.51
C ALA A 60 -13.61 -1.07 18.14
N LEU A 61 -14.00 -1.24 16.88
CA LEU A 61 -15.38 -0.99 16.44
C LEU A 61 -16.37 -2.06 16.91
N LEU A 62 -15.94 -3.31 17.05
CA LEU A 62 -16.78 -4.41 17.54
C LEU A 62 -16.99 -4.34 19.05
N PHE A 63 -15.98 -3.87 19.80
CA PHE A 63 -15.99 -3.72 21.25
C PHE A 63 -15.77 -2.27 21.65
N PRO A 64 -16.69 -1.35 21.31
CA PRO A 64 -16.48 0.05 21.62
C PRO A 64 -16.53 0.34 23.13
N PRO A 65 -15.95 1.46 23.57
CA PRO A 65 -16.09 1.94 24.93
C PRO A 65 -17.53 2.45 25.17
N TRP A 66 -18.18 1.92 26.20
CA TRP A 66 -19.50 2.37 26.62
C TRP A 66 -19.39 3.40 27.74
N GLU A 67 -20.33 4.35 27.76
CA GLU A 67 -20.47 5.38 28.78
C GLU A 67 -21.93 5.52 29.23
N THR A 68 -22.12 6.16 30.37
CA THR A 68 -23.45 6.53 30.87
C THR A 68 -24.17 7.52 29.94
N PRO A 69 -25.51 7.49 29.91
CA PRO A 69 -26.30 8.39 29.08
C PRO A 69 -26.16 9.86 29.47
N SER A 70 -26.42 10.73 28.49
CA SER A 70 -26.39 12.18 28.61
C SER A 70 -27.45 12.68 29.61
N GLY A 71 -27.04 12.84 30.86
CA GLY A 71 -27.93 13.17 31.98
C GLY A 71 -27.38 12.67 33.32
N GLN A 72 -26.46 11.71 33.27
CA GLN A 72 -25.69 11.25 34.42
C GLN A 72 -24.23 11.73 34.32
N THR A 73 -23.49 11.57 35.41
CA THR A 73 -22.04 11.81 35.39
C THR A 73 -21.37 10.84 34.41
N PRO A 74 -20.49 11.31 33.51
CA PRO A 74 -19.85 10.45 32.53
C PRO A 74 -18.93 9.47 33.24
N GLU A 75 -19.30 8.19 33.22
CA GLU A 75 -18.50 7.09 33.72
C GLU A 75 -18.24 6.08 32.61
N PHE A 76 -17.04 5.50 32.63
CA PHE A 76 -16.66 4.47 31.69
C PHE A 76 -17.23 3.13 32.14
N LEU A 77 -18.10 2.54 31.32
CA LEU A 77 -18.80 1.29 31.60
C LEU A 77 -18.06 0.05 31.05
N GLY A 78 -16.88 0.23 30.49
CA GLY A 78 -16.07 -0.87 29.94
C GLY A 78 -16.19 -1.02 28.42
N MET A 79 -15.51 -2.06 27.91
CA MET A 79 -15.52 -2.45 26.49
C MET A 79 -16.46 -3.65 26.34
N HIS A 80 -17.57 -3.47 25.65
CA HIS A 80 -18.56 -4.52 25.42
C HIS A 80 -18.90 -4.62 23.94
N PHE A 81 -19.32 -5.82 23.52
CA PHE A 81 -19.70 -6.06 22.14
C PHE A 81 -20.86 -5.13 21.73
N ILE A 82 -20.80 -4.56 20.53
CA ILE A 82 -21.76 -3.55 20.05
C ILE A 82 -23.23 -4.02 20.09
N LEU A 83 -23.49 -5.33 19.96
CA LEU A 83 -24.84 -5.91 20.02
C LEU A 83 -25.26 -6.37 21.43
N SER A 84 -24.41 -6.19 22.45
CA SER A 84 -24.66 -6.64 23.81
C SER A 84 -24.19 -5.57 24.80
N PRO A 85 -24.91 -4.42 24.88
CA PRO A 85 -24.55 -3.33 25.76
C PRO A 85 -24.59 -3.75 27.25
N PRO A 86 -23.75 -3.15 28.11
CA PRO A 86 -23.71 -3.48 29.53
C PRO A 86 -24.97 -3.05 30.29
N THR A 87 -25.56 -1.93 29.90
CA THR A 87 -26.84 -1.43 30.41
C THR A 87 -27.72 -0.97 29.24
N PRO A 88 -29.06 -1.06 29.36
CA PRO A 88 -29.98 -0.73 28.26
C PRO A 88 -29.89 0.74 27.82
N GLU A 89 -29.47 1.62 28.74
CA GLU A 89 -29.37 3.06 28.52
C GLU A 89 -27.93 3.51 28.15
N ALA A 90 -26.98 2.56 28.05
CA ALA A 90 -25.58 2.89 27.75
C ALA A 90 -25.45 3.48 26.34
N VAL A 91 -24.52 4.43 26.20
CA VAL A 91 -24.19 5.06 24.92
C VAL A 91 -22.73 4.77 24.59
N VAL A 92 -22.39 4.69 23.30
CA VAL A 92 -20.99 4.55 22.88
C VAL A 92 -20.25 5.88 23.08
N SER A 93 -19.14 5.84 23.80
CA SER A 93 -18.30 7.00 24.06
C SER A 93 -17.54 7.42 22.83
N ARG A 94 -17.98 8.50 22.19
CA ARG A 94 -17.33 9.04 20.97
C ARG A 94 -15.93 9.54 21.25
N MET A 95 -15.70 10.12 22.43
CA MET A 95 -14.38 10.65 22.80
C MET A 95 -13.38 9.52 22.98
N LEU A 96 -13.70 8.52 23.81
CA LEU A 96 -12.82 7.38 24.07
C LEU A 96 -12.59 6.55 22.81
N LEU A 97 -13.62 6.31 22.01
CA LEU A 97 -13.49 5.60 20.74
C LEU A 97 -12.58 6.36 19.77
N THR A 98 -12.69 7.68 19.69
CA THR A 98 -11.81 8.49 18.83
C THR A 98 -10.36 8.40 19.28
N ILE A 99 -10.10 8.50 20.59
CA ILE A 99 -8.75 8.36 21.16
C ILE A 99 -8.19 6.98 20.79
N GLU A 100 -8.95 5.92 21.03
CA GLU A 100 -8.54 4.55 20.72
C GLU A 100 -8.22 4.35 19.23
N LEU A 101 -9.13 4.74 18.33
CA LEU A 101 -8.94 4.60 16.88
C LEU A 101 -7.71 5.36 16.40
N VAL A 102 -7.53 6.60 16.86
CA VAL A 102 -6.38 7.43 16.49
C VAL A 102 -5.08 6.84 17.04
N THR A 103 -5.06 6.37 18.29
CA THR A 103 -3.88 5.73 18.88
C THR A 103 -3.51 4.45 18.13
N ILE A 104 -4.47 3.60 17.77
CA ILE A 104 -4.24 2.39 16.96
C ILE A 104 -3.67 2.76 15.59
N ALA A 105 -4.24 3.75 14.91
CA ALA A 105 -3.78 4.19 13.59
C ALA A 105 -2.35 4.74 13.65
N ILE A 106 -2.05 5.60 14.62
CA ILE A 106 -0.70 6.15 14.84
C ILE A 106 0.29 5.01 15.11
N ALA A 107 0.00 4.13 16.07
CA ALA A 107 0.87 3.03 16.43
C ALA A 107 1.10 2.06 15.26
N GLY A 108 0.05 1.74 14.50
CA GLY A 108 0.13 0.87 13.33
C GLY A 108 0.97 1.47 12.20
N MET A 109 0.82 2.76 11.92
CA MET A 109 1.61 3.47 10.91
C MET A 109 3.09 3.55 11.31
N TYR A 110 3.39 3.97 12.55
CA TYR A 110 4.76 3.99 13.05
C TYR A 110 5.38 2.58 13.09
N GLY A 111 4.63 1.58 13.53
CA GLY A 111 5.07 0.19 13.52
C GLY A 111 5.38 -0.31 12.10
N ALA A 112 4.46 -0.10 11.16
CA ALA A 112 4.65 -0.51 9.77
C ALA A 112 5.87 0.15 9.12
N PHE A 113 6.17 1.39 9.52
CA PHE A 113 7.35 2.12 9.07
C PHE A 113 8.64 1.62 9.74
N LEU A 114 8.66 1.48 11.07
CA LEU A 114 9.84 1.05 11.82
C LEU A 114 10.31 -0.36 11.43
N PHE A 115 9.36 -1.25 11.12
CA PHE A 115 9.64 -2.63 10.72
C PHE A 115 9.52 -2.85 9.20
N ARG A 116 9.60 -1.79 8.39
CA ARG A 116 9.56 -1.90 6.93
C ARG A 116 10.73 -2.74 6.40
N LYS A 117 10.50 -3.46 5.30
CA LYS A 117 11.57 -4.20 4.62
C LYS A 117 12.39 -3.19 3.80
N LYS A 118 13.71 -3.18 4.02
CA LYS A 118 14.67 -2.38 3.25
C LYS A 118 14.90 -2.98 1.87
#